data_AF-A0A368FML1-F1
#
_entry.id   AF-A0A368FML1-F1
#
_cell.length_a   1.000
_cell.length_b   1.000
_cell.length_c   1.000
_cell.angle_alpha   90.00
_cell.angle_beta   90.00
_cell.angle_gamma   90.00
#
_symmetry.space_group_name_H-M   'P 1'
#
loop_
_entity.id
_entity.type
_entity.pdbx_description
1 polymer ?
#
loop_
_entity_poly.entity_id
_entity_poly.type
_entity_poly.pdbx_seq_one_letter_code
_entity_poly.pdbx_strand_id
1 'polypeptide(L)'
;MIFGFLVMMIGTAFGMNLGYPINPARDFGPRLFSVFTHGLGVFSTPYPSYFLAPIIGPLVGALLGGWLYQVSLGMHIPHDATIEELEEPTKEQQEKLLEKP
;
A
#
# COMPACT_ATOMS: atom_id res chain seq x y z
N MET A 1 1.79 10.94 -9.91
CA MET A 1 1.15 10.40 -11.13
C MET A 1 1.31 8.90 -11.28
N ILE A 2 2.53 8.34 -11.12
CA ILE A 2 2.80 6.89 -11.28
C ILE A 2 1.85 6.01 -10.46
N PHE A 3 1.65 6.30 -9.17
CA PHE A 3 0.72 5.53 -8.33
C PHE A 3 -0.74 5.57 -8.81
N GLY A 4 -1.17 6.69 -9.40
CA GLY A 4 -2.51 6.82 -9.96
C GLY A 4 -2.68 5.94 -11.20
N PHE A 5 -1.70 5.92 -12.10
CA PHE A 5 -1.70 5.03 -13.26
C PHE A 5 -1.61 3.56 -12.87
N LEU A 6 -0.85 3.23 -11.83
CA LEU A 6 -0.80 1.87 -11.27
C LEU A 6 -2.20 1.42 -10.79
N VAL A 7 -2.87 2.25 -9.97
CA VAL A 7 -4.23 1.94 -9.49
C VAL A 7 -5.22 1.88 -10.65
N MET A 8 -5.09 2.77 -11.64
CA MET A 8 -5.91 2.74 -12.85
C MET A 8 -5.74 1.43 -13.61
N MET A 9 -4.50 0.97 -13.83
CA MET A 9 -4.23 -0.31 -14.50
C MET A 9 -4.81 -1.50 -13.73
N ILE A 10 -4.66 -1.53 -12.41
CA ILE A 10 -5.25 -2.59 -11.58
C ILE A 10 -6.79 -2.55 -11.71
N GLY A 11 -7.38 -1.36 -11.68
CA GLY A 11 -8.81 -1.16 -11.81
C GLY A 11 -9.36 -1.58 -13.17
N THR A 12 -8.67 -1.27 -14.27
CA THR A 12 -9.12 -1.67 -15.62
C THR A 12 -8.89 -3.16 -15.89
N ALA A 13 -7.84 -3.76 -15.34
CA ALA A 13 -7.55 -5.18 -15.52
C ALA A 13 -8.42 -6.11 -14.65
N PHE A 14 -8.63 -5.75 -13.37
CA PHE A 14 -9.24 -6.64 -12.38
C PHE A 14 -10.49 -6.08 -11.70
N GLY A 15 -10.93 -4.87 -12.06
CA GLY A 15 -12.01 -4.19 -11.35
C GLY A 15 -13.39 -4.81 -11.50
N MET A 16 -13.65 -5.58 -12.55
CA MET A 16 -14.98 -6.21 -12.76
C MET A 16 -15.29 -7.33 -11.76
N ASN A 17 -14.30 -7.89 -11.07
CA ASN A 17 -14.54 -8.98 -10.11
C ASN A 17 -15.15 -8.46 -8.79
N LEU A 18 -14.51 -7.45 -8.20
CA LEU A 18 -14.86 -6.96 -6.85
C LEU A 18 -14.74 -5.43 -6.69
N GLY A 19 -14.46 -4.69 -7.75
CA GLY A 19 -14.22 -3.24 -7.68
C GLY A 19 -12.86 -2.83 -7.10
N TYR A 20 -11.87 -3.73 -7.15
CA TYR A 20 -10.48 -3.52 -6.71
C TYR A 20 -10.33 -2.78 -5.34
N PRO A 21 -10.94 -3.27 -4.25
CA PRO A 21 -10.77 -2.67 -2.93
C PRO A 21 -9.41 -3.05 -2.34
N ILE A 22 -8.37 -2.36 -2.80
CA ILE A 22 -6.97 -2.56 -2.41
C ILE A 22 -6.70 -2.01 -0.99
N ASN A 23 -7.67 -1.31 -0.38
CA ASN A 23 -7.53 -0.69 0.93
C ASN A 23 -8.77 -0.97 1.79
N PRO A 24 -8.61 -1.57 2.99
CA PRO A 24 -9.71 -1.82 3.91
C PRO A 24 -10.53 -0.57 4.25
N ALA A 25 -9.89 0.58 4.46
CA ALA A 25 -10.58 1.84 4.79
C ALA A 25 -11.44 2.37 3.63
N ARG A 26 -11.02 2.10 2.38
CA ARG A 26 -11.71 2.53 1.15
C ARG A 26 -13.02 1.78 0.92
N ASP A 27 -13.20 0.60 1.53
CA ASP A 27 -14.47 -0.15 1.51
C ASP A 27 -15.26 0.03 2.81
N PHE A 28 -14.62 -0.16 3.97
CA PHE A 28 -15.33 -0.19 5.26
C PHE A 28 -15.97 1.15 5.64
N GLY A 29 -15.28 2.28 5.41
CA GLY A 29 -15.80 3.61 5.75
C GLY A 29 -17.10 3.95 5.01
N PRO A 30 -17.10 3.92 3.66
CA PRO A 30 -18.32 4.12 2.88
C PRO A 30 -19.43 3.12 3.20
N ARG A 31 -19.10 1.87 3.52
CA ARG A 31 -20.07 0.83 3.91
C ARG A 31 -20.70 1.10 5.27
N LEU A 32 -19.93 1.59 6.24
CA LEU A 32 -20.48 2.01 7.53
C LEU A 32 -21.39 3.23 7.38
N PHE A 33 -21.00 4.19 6.54
CA PHE A 33 -21.85 5.34 6.23
C PHE A 33 -23.14 4.93 5.51
N SER A 34 -23.09 3.94 4.61
CA SER A 34 -24.29 3.49 3.91
C SER A 34 -25.28 2.74 4.81
N VAL A 35 -24.90 2.31 6.01
CA VAL A 35 -25.86 1.78 7.01
C VAL A 35 -26.95 2.80 7.33
N PHE A 36 -26.62 4.09 7.38
CA PHE A 36 -27.61 5.13 7.69
C PHE A 36 -28.68 5.29 6.61
N THR A 37 -28.39 4.90 5.37
CA THR A 37 -29.28 5.08 4.21
C THR A 37 -29.91 3.77 3.73
N HIS A 38 -29.19 2.66 3.84
CA HIS A 38 -29.58 1.34 3.31
C HIS A 38 -29.72 0.27 4.40
N GLY A 39 -29.52 0.62 5.67
CA GLY A 39 -29.59 -0.30 6.81
C GLY A 39 -28.43 -1.30 6.86
N LEU A 40 -28.51 -2.28 7.76
CA LEU A 40 -27.45 -3.28 7.96
C LEU A 40 -27.30 -4.29 6.81
N GLY A 41 -28.22 -4.29 5.84
CA GLY A 41 -28.14 -5.13 4.64
C GLY A 41 -26.85 -4.92 3.84
N VAL A 42 -26.20 -3.75 3.98
CA VAL A 42 -24.91 -3.43 3.35
C VAL A 42 -23.77 -4.37 3.73
N PHE A 43 -23.86 -5.09 4.86
CA PHE A 43 -22.85 -6.09 5.25
C PHE A 43 -23.22 -7.52 4.83
N SER A 44 -24.46 -7.74 4.39
CA SER A 44 -24.98 -9.07 4.02
C SER A 44 -25.19 -9.25 2.52
N THR A 45 -25.15 -8.17 1.74
CA THR A 45 -25.28 -8.19 0.27
C THR A 45 -23.88 -8.09 -0.38
N PRO A 46 -23.55 -8.91 -1.39
CA PRO A 46 -24.35 -9.96 -2.04
C PRO A 46 -24.41 -11.30 -1.29
N TYR A 47 -23.44 -11.56 -0.40
CA TYR A 47 -23.40 -12.73 0.47
C TYR A 47 -23.06 -12.33 1.90
N PRO A 48 -23.52 -13.08 2.91
CA PRO A 48 -23.11 -12.85 4.29
C PRO A 48 -21.58 -12.89 4.40
N SER A 49 -20.99 -11.92 5.10
CA SER A 49 -19.53 -11.78 5.30
C SER A 49 -18.72 -11.35 4.08
N TYR A 50 -19.35 -10.98 2.97
CA TYR A 50 -18.63 -10.49 1.78
C TYR A 50 -17.79 -9.23 2.06
N PHE A 51 -18.19 -8.41 3.03
CA PHE A 51 -17.44 -7.24 3.49
C PHE A 51 -16.06 -7.58 4.11
N LEU A 52 -15.79 -8.84 4.45
CA LEU A 52 -14.49 -9.27 4.96
C LEU A 52 -13.45 -9.41 3.86
N ALA A 53 -13.85 -9.76 2.64
CA ALA A 53 -12.95 -9.89 1.49
C ALA A 53 -12.08 -8.62 1.27
N PRO A 54 -12.65 -7.40 1.19
CA PRO A 54 -11.87 -6.17 1.06
C PRO A 54 -11.06 -5.78 2.30
N ILE A 55 -11.22 -6.47 3.43
CA ILE A 55 -10.42 -6.24 4.64
C ILE A 55 -9.26 -7.22 4.69
N ILE A 56 -9.56 -8.52 4.65
CA ILE A 56 -8.56 -9.58 4.81
C ILE A 56 -7.67 -9.68 3.57
N GLY A 57 -8.26 -9.57 2.37
CA GLY A 57 -7.54 -9.70 1.10
C GLY A 57 -6.36 -8.73 0.99
N PRO A 58 -6.59 -7.41 1.16
CA PRO A 58 -5.49 -6.44 1.14
C PRO A 58 -4.45 -6.62 2.23
N LEU A 59 -4.85 -6.98 3.46
CA LEU A 59 -3.90 -7.18 4.56
C LEU A 59 -2.95 -8.33 4.26
N VAL A 60 -3.48 -9.47 3.85
CA VAL A 60 -2.68 -10.65 3.50
C VAL A 60 -1.86 -10.38 2.22
N GLY A 61 -2.50 -9.77 1.21
CA GLY A 61 -1.84 -9.42 -0.05
C GLY A 61 -0.69 -8.44 0.11
N ALA A 62 -0.81 -7.44 0.99
CA ALA A 62 0.26 -6.48 1.27
C ALA A 62 1.45 -7.14 1.95
N LEU A 63 1.22 -8.04 2.91
CA LEU A 63 2.28 -8.80 3.57
C LEU A 63 3.02 -9.70 2.57
N LEU A 64 2.27 -10.47 1.77
CA LEU A 64 2.85 -11.35 0.75
C LEU A 64 3.59 -10.57 -0.33
N GLY A 65 3.02 -9.46 -0.81
CA GLY A 65 3.64 -8.60 -1.82
C GLY A 65 4.91 -7.91 -1.32
N GLY A 66 4.91 -7.43 -0.08
CA GLY A 66 6.09 -6.85 0.55
C GLY A 66 7.21 -7.88 0.73
N TRP A 67 6.86 -9.10 1.15
CA TRP A 67 7.84 -10.18 1.26
C TRP A 67 8.38 -10.61 -0.10
N LEU A 68 7.52 -10.71 -1.12
CA LEU A 68 7.92 -11.01 -2.49
C LEU A 68 8.89 -9.95 -3.04
N TYR A 69 8.64 -8.68 -2.76
CA TYR A 69 9.57 -7.60 -3.13
C TYR A 69 10.93 -7.79 -2.46
N GLN A 70 10.95 -8.08 -1.16
CA GLN A 70 12.21 -8.27 -0.46
C GLN A 70 12.98 -9.46 -1.02
N VAL A 71 12.33 -10.61 -1.16
CA VAL A 71 12.97 -11.83 -1.65
C VAL A 71 13.50 -11.66 -3.08
N SER A 72 12.72 -11.01 -3.95
CA SER A 72 13.07 -10.92 -5.37
C SER A 72 14.04 -9.80 -5.68
N LEU A 73 13.88 -8.64 -5.05
CA LEU A 73 14.65 -7.44 -5.38
C LEU A 73 15.48 -6.98 -4.19
N GLY A 74 14.87 -6.75 -3.04
CA GLY A 74 15.55 -6.09 -1.92
C GLY A 74 16.76 -6.85 -1.38
N MET A 75 16.74 -8.19 -1.35
CA MET A 75 17.89 -9.01 -0.97
C MET A 75 19.01 -9.05 -2.02
N HIS A 76 18.73 -8.64 -3.26
CA HIS A 76 19.69 -8.64 -4.37
C HIS A 76 20.31 -7.24 -4.62
N ILE A 77 19.90 -6.22 -3.87
CA ILE A 77 20.49 -4.89 -3.95
C ILE A 77 21.76 -4.86 -3.09
N PRO A 78 22.93 -4.47 -3.64
CA PRO A 78 24.17 -4.34 -2.87
C PRO A 78 24.00 -3.38 -1.69
N HIS A 79 24.36 -3.82 -0.49
CA HIS A 79 24.19 -3.02 0.72
C HIS A 79 25.16 -1.83 0.79
N ASP A 80 26.32 -1.98 0.16
CA ASP A 80 27.45 -1.05 0.33
C ASP A 80 27.20 0.31 -0.36
N ALA A 81 26.54 0.31 -1.52
CA ALA A 81 26.27 1.53 -2.28
C ALA A 81 25.23 2.44 -1.60
N THR A 82 24.29 1.89 -0.83
CA THR A 82 23.25 2.70 -0.17
C THR A 82 23.71 3.33 1.14
N ILE A 83 24.62 2.66 1.87
CA ILE A 83 25.21 3.23 3.09
C ILE A 83 26.17 4.37 2.72
N GLU A 84 27.00 4.19 1.68
CA GLU A 84 27.88 5.26 1.19
C GLU A 84 27.08 6.48 0.70
N GLU A 85 26.05 6.27 -0.13
CA GLU A 85 25.23 7.36 -0.70
C GLU A 85 24.38 8.12 0.35
N LEU A 86 24.04 7.48 1.49
CA LEU A 86 23.36 8.13 2.62
C LEU A 86 24.35 8.76 3.63
N GLU A 87 25.58 8.24 3.73
CA GLU A 87 26.63 8.80 4.59
C GLU A 87 27.33 10.02 3.97
N GLU A 88 27.54 10.04 2.65
CA GLU A 88 28.18 11.15 1.92
C GLU A 88 27.55 12.53 2.23
N PRO A 89 26.22 12.74 2.07
CA PRO A 89 25.61 14.05 2.33
C PRO A 89 25.71 14.47 3.80
N THR A 90 25.75 13.51 4.74
CA THR A 90 25.81 13.77 6.18
C THR A 90 27.23 14.20 6.60
N LYS A 91 28.26 13.54 6.06
CA LYS A 91 29.68 13.86 6.32
C LYS A 91 30.02 15.25 5.77
N GLU A 92 29.57 15.55 4.55
CA GLU A 92 29.83 16.83 3.89
C GLU A 92 29.18 18.02 4.63
N GLN A 93 28.00 17.81 5.22
CA GLN A 93 27.33 18.82 6.05
C GLN A 93 28.02 19.00 7.40
N GLN A 94 28.47 17.92 8.05
CA GLN A 94 29.23 17.98 9.30
C GLN A 94 30.56 18.69 9.13
N GLU A 95 31.28 18.43 8.04
CA GLU A 95 32.55 19.08 7.72
C GLU A 95 32.36 20.59 7.52
N LYS A 96 31.34 21.01 6.74
CA LYS A 96 30.98 22.44 6.58
C LYS A 96 30.54 23.12 7.89
N LEU A 97 29.99 22.38 8.85
CA LEU A 97 29.62 22.86 10.18
C LEU A 97 30.83 23.00 11.11
N LEU A 98 31.84 22.14 10.95
CA LEU A 98 33.08 22.14 11.74
C LEU A 98 34.12 23.14 11.21
N GLU A 99 34.07 23.50 9.93
CA GLU A 99 34.95 24.50 9.30
C GLU A 99 34.49 25.96 9.51
N LYS A 100 33.33 26.19 10.14
CA LYS A 100 32.85 27.55 10.40
C LYS A 100 33.55 28.12 11.66
N PRO A 101 34.33 29.22 11.54
CA PRO A 101 35.05 29.84 12.66
C PRO A 101 34.12 30.53 13.66
#